data_AF-A0A9P0XDK7-F1
#
_entry.id   AF-A0A9P0XDK7-F1
#
_cell.length_a   1.000
_cell.length_b   1.000
_cell.length_c   1.000
_cell.angle_alpha   90.00
_cell.angle_beta   90.00
_cell.angle_gamma   90.00
#
_symmetry.space_group_name_H-M   'P 1'
#
loop_
_entity.id
_entity.type
_entity.pdbx_description
1 polymer ?
#
loop_
_entity_poly.entity_id
_entity_poly.type
_entity_poly.pdbx_seq_one_letter_code
_entity_poly.pdbx_strand_id
1 'polypeptide(L)'
;MRAILSICLLLLYYRQVLSAPAGPIGTFLQTNAIGFPVIHDAQTWIFDPDVAKRRQKQFIELNGDKGEKLIERFGLGIDGYEDERLRRQRIRDEGHLGGLNALQP
;
A
#
# COMPACT_ATOMS: atom_id res chain seq x y z
N MET A 1 -16.47 4.94 48.37
CA MET A 1 -15.30 4.74 47.48
C MET A 1 -15.68 4.49 46.03
N ARG A 2 -16.53 3.49 45.70
CA ARG A 2 -16.89 3.19 44.30
C ARG A 2 -17.49 4.37 43.51
N ALA A 3 -18.44 5.11 44.11
CA ALA A 3 -19.06 6.26 43.46
C ALA A 3 -18.06 7.42 43.18
N ILE A 4 -17.13 7.66 44.10
CA ILE A 4 -16.08 8.67 43.95
C ILE A 4 -15.15 8.29 42.80
N LEU A 5 -14.78 7.01 42.70
CA LEU A 5 -13.92 6.49 41.64
C LEU A 5 -14.60 6.59 40.27
N SER A 6 -15.91 6.27 40.20
CA SER A 6 -16.72 6.44 38.99
C SER A 6 -16.85 7.91 38.57
N ILE A 7 -17.02 8.84 39.51
CA ILE A 7 -17.10 10.28 39.23
C ILE A 7 -15.73 10.80 38.74
N CYS A 8 -14.62 10.37 39.35
CA CYS A 8 -13.29 10.73 38.89
C CYS A 8 -13.01 10.21 37.47
N LEU A 9 -13.42 8.97 37.15
CA LEU A 9 -13.29 8.41 35.80
C LEU A 9 -14.11 9.20 34.77
N LEU A 10 -15.34 9.61 35.13
CA LEU A 10 -16.20 10.41 34.26
C LEU A 10 -15.58 11.80 33.99
N LEU A 11 -15.02 12.44 35.01
CA LEU A 11 -14.36 13.75 34.90
C LEU A 11 -13.07 13.68 34.07
N LEU A 12 -12.29 12.60 34.20
CA LEU A 12 -11.08 12.37 33.40
C LEU A 12 -11.42 12.12 31.93
N TYR A 13 -12.46 11.33 31.65
CA TYR A 13 -12.95 11.10 30.29
C TYR A 13 -13.46 12.40 29.67
N TYR A 14 -14.25 13.19 30.40
CA TYR A 14 -14.73 14.49 29.94
C TYR A 14 -13.58 15.46 29.63
N ARG A 15 -12.53 15.49 30.46
CA ARG A 15 -11.34 16.32 30.23
C ARG A 15 -10.56 15.94 28.97
N GLN A 16 -10.42 14.64 28.68
CA GLN A 16 -9.76 14.18 27.45
C GLN A 16 -10.51 14.66 26.20
N VAL A 17 -11.84 14.64 26.26
CA VAL A 17 -12.68 15.04 25.13
C VAL A 17 -12.71 16.58 24.95
N LEU A 18 -12.60 17.36 26.03
CA LEU A 18 -12.53 18.84 25.94
C LEU A 18 -11.26 19.36 25.25
N SER A 19 -10.18 18.56 25.22
CA SER A 19 -8.93 18.93 24.55
C SER A 19 -9.01 18.89 23.03
N ALA A 20 -10.10 18.36 22.46
CA ALA A 20 -10.31 18.36 21.01
C ALA A 20 -10.76 19.76 20.54
N PRO A 21 -10.28 20.26 19.39
CA PRO A 21 -10.61 21.61 18.90
C PRO A 21 -12.11 21.89 18.76
N ALA A 22 -12.92 20.85 18.51
CA ALA A 22 -14.36 20.93 18.31
C ALA A 22 -15.18 20.63 19.58
N GLY A 23 -14.53 20.30 20.71
CA GLY A 23 -15.18 19.87 21.95
C GLY A 23 -15.96 18.54 21.83
N PRO A 24 -16.60 18.07 22.91
CA PRO A 24 -17.23 16.75 22.96
C PRO A 24 -18.33 16.50 21.94
N ILE A 25 -19.23 17.46 21.78
CA ILE A 25 -20.35 17.33 20.84
C ILE A 25 -19.83 17.42 19.40
N GLY A 26 -18.89 18.35 19.12
CA GLY A 26 -18.31 18.50 17.80
C GLY A 26 -17.48 17.27 17.38
N THR A 27 -16.67 16.72 18.29
CA THR A 27 -15.92 15.48 18.05
C THR A 27 -16.83 14.27 17.85
N PHE A 28 -17.93 14.15 18.60
CA PHE A 28 -18.91 13.09 18.38
C PHE A 28 -19.56 13.17 16.99
N LEU A 29 -19.95 14.36 16.55
CA LEU A 29 -20.53 14.56 15.21
C LEU A 29 -19.50 14.34 14.09
N GLN A 30 -18.26 14.78 14.27
CA GLN A 30 -17.18 14.56 13.30
C GLN A 30 -16.82 13.08 13.18
N THR A 31 -16.78 12.32 14.27
CA THR A 31 -16.44 10.89 14.24
C THR A 31 -17.54 10.01 13.66
N ASN A 32 -18.82 10.38 13.81
CA ASN A 32 -19.94 9.49 13.48
C ASN A 32 -20.76 9.94 12.26
N ALA A 33 -20.87 11.25 11.98
CA ALA A 33 -21.76 11.76 10.94
C ALA A 33 -21.02 12.41 9.77
N ILE A 34 -19.95 13.16 10.05
CA ILE A 34 -19.32 14.04 9.03
C ILE A 34 -17.96 13.49 8.56
N GLY A 35 -17.26 12.69 9.37
CA GLY A 35 -15.85 12.37 9.18
C GLY A 35 -14.93 13.47 9.74
N PHE A 36 -13.73 13.10 10.18
CA PHE A 36 -12.73 14.11 10.53
C PHE A 36 -12.38 14.94 9.30
N PRO A 37 -12.16 16.26 9.44
CA PRO A 37 -11.65 17.06 8.33
C PRO A 37 -10.26 16.52 7.98
N VAL A 38 -10.16 15.78 6.87
CA VAL A 38 -8.86 15.43 6.29
C VAL A 38 -8.29 16.75 5.76
N ILE A 39 -7.44 17.37 6.57
CA ILE A 39 -6.66 18.53 6.14
C ILE A 39 -5.74 17.99 5.05
N HIS A 40 -6.04 18.34 3.81
CA HIS A 40 -5.17 18.02 2.69
C HIS A 40 -4.00 19.00 2.78
N ASP A 41 -2.87 18.54 3.33
CA ASP A 41 -1.66 19.33 3.35
C ASP A 41 -1.19 19.55 1.91
N ALA A 42 -0.84 20.80 1.60
CA ALA A 42 -0.24 21.14 0.32
C ALA A 42 1.12 20.45 0.22
N GLN A 43 1.18 19.36 -0.55
CA GLN A 43 2.41 18.62 -0.76
C GLN A 43 3.08 19.07 -2.06
N THR A 44 4.34 19.52 -1.97
CA THR A 44 5.14 19.92 -3.14
C THR A 44 6.04 18.77 -3.57
N TRP A 45 5.93 18.33 -4.82
CA TRP A 45 6.75 17.25 -5.38
C TRP A 45 7.67 17.82 -6.46
N ILE A 46 8.91 17.35 -6.50
CA ILE A 46 9.84 17.67 -7.58
C ILE A 46 9.45 16.81 -8.78
N PHE A 47 8.58 17.34 -9.64
CA PHE A 47 8.17 16.66 -10.86
C PHE A 47 9.15 16.95 -11.98
N ASP A 48 9.83 15.90 -12.46
CA ASP A 48 10.71 15.96 -13.62
C ASP A 48 10.13 15.04 -14.71
N PRO A 49 9.61 15.59 -15.82
CA PRO A 49 8.97 14.79 -16.86
C PRO A 49 9.93 13.87 -17.62
N ASP A 50 11.24 14.15 -17.59
CA ASP A 50 12.26 13.40 -18.33
C ASP A 50 13.01 12.39 -17.45
N VAL A 51 12.69 12.33 -16.14
CA VAL A 51 13.30 11.35 -15.21
C VAL A 51 13.11 9.92 -15.70
N ALA A 52 11.94 9.59 -16.25
CA ALA A 52 11.64 8.26 -16.76
C ALA A 52 12.53 7.89 -17.95
N LYS A 53 12.75 8.82 -18.89
CA LYS A 53 13.61 8.60 -20.06
C LYS A 53 15.06 8.36 -19.63
N ARG A 54 15.58 9.17 -18.71
CA ARG A 54 16.96 9.02 -18.22
C ARG A 54 17.18 7.72 -17.43
N ARG A 55 16.16 7.28 -16.69
CA ARG A 55 16.21 6.03 -15.91
C ARG A 55 15.80 4.78 -16.68
N GLN A 56 15.39 4.91 -17.95
CA GLN A 56 14.94 3.79 -18.76
C GLN A 56 15.99 2.68 -18.83
N LYS A 57 17.26 3.02 -19.03
CA LYS A 57 18.37 2.05 -19.07
C LYS A 57 18.44 1.23 -17.77
N GLN A 58 18.40 1.91 -16.62
CA GLN A 58 18.44 1.27 -15.30
C GLN A 58 17.21 0.39 -15.07
N PHE A 59 16.04 0.85 -15.52
CA PHE A 59 14.80 0.08 -15.41
C PHE A 59 14.88 -1.22 -16.22
N ILE A 60 15.31 -1.15 -17.48
CA ILE A 60 15.43 -2.32 -18.37
C ILE A 60 16.45 -3.32 -17.83
N GLU A 61 17.57 -2.83 -17.31
CA GLU A 61 18.60 -3.69 -16.71
C GLU A 61 18.07 -4.46 -15.48
N LEU A 62 17.33 -3.77 -14.61
CA LEU A 62 16.79 -4.34 -13.37
C LEU A 62 15.55 -5.23 -13.58
N ASN A 63 14.69 -4.87 -14.54
CA ASN A 63 13.34 -5.42 -14.69
C ASN A 63 13.12 -6.15 -16.02
N GLY A 64 14.10 -6.17 -16.91
CA GLY A 64 13.93 -6.68 -18.28
C GLY A 64 13.29 -5.65 -19.20
N ASP A 65 13.39 -5.90 -20.52
CA ASP A 65 12.67 -5.06 -21.48
C ASP A 65 11.17 -5.12 -21.20
N LYS A 66 10.52 -3.96 -21.22
CA LYS A 66 9.10 -3.79 -20.85
C LYS A 66 8.70 -4.41 -19.50
N GLY A 67 9.65 -4.68 -18.59
CA GLY A 67 9.37 -5.21 -17.26
C GLY A 67 9.13 -6.74 -17.21
N GLU A 68 9.56 -7.50 -18.20
CA GLU A 68 9.40 -8.96 -18.24
C GLU A 68 9.81 -9.67 -16.95
N LYS A 69 11.01 -9.40 -16.43
CA LYS A 69 11.52 -10.00 -15.18
C LYS A 69 10.76 -9.50 -13.95
N LEU A 70 10.25 -8.27 -13.97
CA LEU A 70 9.44 -7.74 -12.89
C LEU A 70 8.10 -8.47 -12.78
N ILE A 71 7.46 -8.71 -13.93
CA ILE A 71 6.19 -9.45 -14.00
C ILE A 71 6.38 -10.90 -13.53
N GLU A 72 7.46 -11.57 -13.95
CA GLU A 72 7.83 -12.90 -13.48
C GLU A 72 7.92 -12.93 -11.95
N ARG A 73 8.69 -12.01 -11.35
CA ARG A 73 8.85 -11.89 -9.89
C ARG A 73 7.52 -11.67 -9.17
N PHE A 74 6.62 -10.84 -9.71
CA PHE A 74 5.29 -10.68 -9.11
C PHE A 74 4.49 -11.99 -9.09
N GLY A 75 4.66 -12.85 -10.08
CA GLY A 75 4.03 -14.18 -10.13
C GLY A 75 4.64 -15.21 -9.17
N LEU A 76 5.80 -14.94 -8.57
CA LEU A 76 6.47 -15.86 -7.64
C LEU A 76 6.01 -15.73 -6.19
N GLY A 77 5.30 -14.65 -5.81
CA GLY A 77 4.81 -14.40 -4.45
C GLY A 77 5.92 -14.06 -3.43
N ILE A 78 5.53 -13.76 -2.19
CA ILE A 78 6.42 -13.24 -1.13
C ILE A 78 6.53 -14.15 0.10
N ASP A 79 5.98 -15.35 0.02
CA ASP A 79 5.86 -16.33 1.12
C ASP A 79 7.07 -17.28 1.23
N GLY A 80 8.13 -17.03 0.46
CA GLY A 80 9.38 -17.80 0.50
C GLY A 80 9.41 -19.07 -0.36
N TYR A 81 8.36 -19.37 -1.11
CA TYR A 81 8.29 -20.53 -2.03
C TYR A 81 8.63 -20.17 -3.50
N GLU A 82 9.37 -19.07 -3.69
CA GLU A 82 9.67 -18.52 -5.02
C GLU A 82 10.43 -19.51 -5.92
N ASP A 83 11.44 -20.21 -5.38
CA ASP A 83 12.25 -21.16 -6.15
C ASP A 83 11.44 -22.34 -6.67
N GLU A 84 10.51 -22.86 -5.85
CA GLU A 84 9.67 -23.98 -6.23
C GLU A 84 8.67 -23.58 -7.34
N ARG A 85 8.10 -22.37 -7.23
CA ARG A 85 7.22 -21.81 -8.26
C ARG A 85 7.98 -21.54 -9.54
N LEU A 86 9.19 -20.98 -9.46
CA LEU A 86 10.03 -20.73 -10.62
C LEU A 86 10.39 -22.02 -11.35
N ARG A 87 10.73 -23.10 -10.62
CA ARG A 87 10.95 -24.42 -11.23
C ARG A 87 9.71 -24.95 -11.94
N ARG A 88 8.54 -24.86 -11.31
CA ARG A 88 7.27 -25.25 -11.93
C ARG A 88 6.94 -24.44 -13.18
N GLN A 89 7.21 -23.13 -13.16
CA GLN A 89 7.04 -22.25 -14.32
C GLN A 89 7.97 -22.67 -15.47
N ARG A 90 9.26 -22.91 -15.20
CA ARG A 90 10.22 -23.37 -16.22
C ARG A 90 9.83 -24.68 -16.88
N ILE A 91 9.33 -25.65 -16.12
CA ILE A 91 8.87 -26.94 -16.65
C ILE A 91 7.64 -26.73 -17.54
N ARG A 92 6.70 -25.86 -17.13
CA ARG A 92 5.52 -25.53 -17.95
C ARG A 92 5.92 -24.83 -19.25
N ASP A 93 6.89 -23.92 -19.18
CA ASP A 93 7.29 -23.08 -20.31
C ASP A 93 8.29 -23.80 -21.24
N GLU A 94 8.77 -25.00 -20.86
CA GLU A 94 9.58 -25.85 -21.72
C GLU A 94 8.80 -26.18 -23.01
N GLY A 95 9.31 -25.72 -24.16
CA GLY A 95 8.66 -25.85 -25.47
C GLY A 95 7.59 -24.79 -25.80
N HIS A 96 7.30 -23.85 -24.90
CA HIS A 96 6.30 -22.79 -25.07
C HIS A 96 6.99 -21.41 -25.01
N LEU A 97 7.39 -20.87 -26.16
CA LEU A 97 8.03 -19.55 -26.22
C LEU A 97 6.99 -18.45 -25.95
N GLY A 98 7.03 -17.84 -24.76
CA GLY A 98 6.20 -16.68 -24.42
C GLY A 98 4.68 -16.95 -24.46
N GLY A 99 4.26 -18.19 -24.18
CA GLY A 99 2.85 -18.59 -24.22
C GLY A 99 2.31 -18.95 -25.61
N LEU A 100 3.17 -18.96 -26.64
CA LEU A 100 2.87 -19.52 -27.95
C LEU A 100 3.49 -20.92 -28.03
N ASN A 101 2.71 -21.90 -28.49
CA ASN A 101 3.23 -23.23 -28.78
C ASN A 101 4.27 -23.10 -29.90
N ALA A 102 5.56 -23.19 -29.57
CA ALA A 102 6.64 -23.00 -30.53
C ALA A 102 6.60 -24.03 -31.68
N LEU A 103 5.81 -25.09 -31.52
CA LEU A 103 5.66 -26.22 -32.42
C LEU A 103 4.23 -26.37 -32.99
N GLN A 104 3.30 -25.45 -32.73
CA GLN A 104 2.04 -25.44 -33.47
C GLN A 104 2.20 -24.60 -34.74
N PRO A 105 1.82 -25.14 -35.93
CA PRO A 105 1.80 -24.36 -37.17
C PRO A 105 0.79 -23.21 -37.12
#